data_AF-A0A969L0Y1-F1
#
_entry.id   AF-A0A969L0Y1-F1
#
_cell.length_a   1.000
_cell.length_b   1.000
_cell.length_c   1.000
_cell.angle_alpha   90.00
_cell.angle_beta   90.00
_cell.angle_gamma   90.00
#
_symmetry.space_group_name_H-M   'P 1'
#
loop_
_entity.id
_entity.type
_entity.pdbx_description
1 polymer ?
#
loop_
_entity_poly.entity_id
_entity_poly.type
_entity_poly.pdbx_seq_one_letter_code
_entity_poly.pdbx_strand_id
1 'polypeptide(L)'
;MAKHNQTSVTEKNLDRMAYFLTCEIQQPTLAAQIPNGAHIFHGSYADLELTQANVKMAAAMLIEMALGIYEEAPLIMLYEYKSGQQAVIDLGTNDKKHQALELIEAFQEQSQQEVAVKINELMAA
;
A
#
# COMPACT_ATOMS: atom_id res chain seq x y z
N MET A 1 18.48 5.46 -13.64
CA MET A 1 18.42 4.09 -13.08
C MET A 1 17.03 3.74 -12.54
N ALA A 2 16.37 4.59 -11.75
CA ALA A 2 15.02 4.32 -11.20
C ALA A 2 13.92 3.94 -12.23
N LYS A 3 13.92 4.52 -13.43
CA LYS A 3 12.94 4.20 -14.48
C LYS A 3 12.99 2.73 -14.93
N HIS A 4 14.18 2.13 -15.01
CA HIS A 4 14.34 0.76 -15.50
C HIS A 4 13.82 -0.28 -14.49
N ASN A 5 13.95 0.02 -13.19
CA ASN A 5 13.41 -0.83 -12.11
C ASN A 5 11.89 -0.68 -11.95
N GLN A 6 11.32 0.50 -12.19
CA GLN A 6 9.86 0.67 -12.14
C GLN A 6 9.14 -0.07 -13.27
N THR A 7 9.73 -0.10 -14.47
CA THR A 7 9.19 -0.89 -15.58
C THR A 7 9.22 -2.39 -15.25
N SER A 8 10.32 -2.89 -14.64
CA SER A 8 10.42 -4.31 -14.29
C SER A 8 9.43 -4.73 -13.18
N VAL A 9 9.20 -3.88 -12.17
CA VAL A 9 8.20 -4.16 -11.11
C VAL A 9 6.78 -4.17 -11.67
N THR A 10 6.47 -3.27 -12.60
CA THR A 10 5.14 -3.22 -13.23
C THR A 10 4.86 -4.47 -14.06
N GLU A 11 5.81 -4.89 -14.89
CA GLU A 11 5.72 -6.14 -15.67
C GLU A 11 5.57 -7.35 -14.75
N LYS A 12 6.39 -7.46 -13.70
CA LYS A 12 6.28 -8.52 -12.69
C LYS A 12 4.90 -8.55 -12.02
N ASN A 13 4.33 -7.39 -11.70
CA ASN A 13 2.99 -7.30 -11.12
C ASN A 13 1.90 -7.81 -12.07
N LEU A 14 2.01 -7.48 -13.36
CA LEU A 14 1.09 -7.97 -14.38
C LEU A 14 1.19 -9.49 -14.55
N ASP A 15 2.42 -10.03 -14.61
CA ASP A 15 2.65 -11.47 -14.68
C ASP A 15 2.07 -12.21 -13.47
N ARG A 16 2.27 -11.65 -12.27
CA ARG A 16 1.72 -12.25 -11.03
C ARG A 16 0.20 -12.19 -10.98
N MET A 17 -0.41 -11.10 -11.46
CA MET A 17 -1.86 -11.00 -11.57
C MET A 17 -2.42 -12.03 -12.58
N ALA A 18 -1.80 -12.14 -13.75
CA ALA A 18 -2.21 -13.11 -14.76
C ALA A 18 -2.11 -14.55 -14.26
N TYR A 19 -1.03 -14.87 -13.55
CA TYR A 19 -0.86 -16.17 -12.89
C TYR A 19 -1.94 -16.43 -11.84
N PHE A 20 -2.19 -15.48 -10.94
CA PHE A 20 -3.24 -15.59 -9.93
C PHE A 20 -4.63 -15.83 -10.55
N LEU A 21 -5.02 -15.03 -11.54
CA LEU A 21 -6.30 -15.19 -12.22
C LEU A 21 -6.42 -16.57 -12.89
N THR A 22 -5.34 -17.05 -13.51
CA THR A 22 -5.31 -18.38 -14.12
C THR A 22 -5.51 -19.48 -13.08
N CYS A 23 -4.84 -19.38 -11.93
CA CYS A 23 -5.01 -20.32 -10.82
C CYS A 23 -6.44 -20.32 -10.26
N GLU A 24 -7.03 -19.15 -10.05
CA GLU A 24 -8.38 -19.05 -9.46
C GLU A 24 -9.49 -19.50 -10.42
N ILE A 25 -9.29 -19.38 -11.73
CA ILE A 25 -10.20 -19.99 -12.73
C ILE A 25 -10.20 -21.51 -12.61
N GLN A 26 -9.04 -22.12 -12.32
CA GLN A 26 -8.90 -23.57 -12.18
C GLN A 26 -9.38 -24.07 -10.81
N GLN A 27 -9.08 -23.31 -9.75
CA GLN A 27 -9.42 -23.66 -8.38
C GLN A 27 -9.64 -22.40 -7.52
N PRO A 28 -10.90 -21.93 -7.37
CA PRO A 28 -11.19 -20.70 -6.66
C PRO A 28 -11.01 -20.91 -5.15
N THR A 29 -9.87 -20.48 -4.61
CA THR A 29 -9.47 -20.76 -3.21
C THR A 29 -9.00 -19.51 -2.50
N LEU A 30 -8.16 -18.71 -3.14
CA LEU A 30 -7.62 -17.47 -2.56
C LEU A 30 -8.55 -16.29 -2.80
N ALA A 31 -9.24 -16.22 -3.93
CA ALA A 31 -10.17 -15.13 -4.25
C ALA A 31 -11.31 -15.02 -3.23
N ALA A 32 -11.76 -16.13 -2.65
CA ALA A 32 -12.78 -16.15 -1.61
C ALA A 32 -12.35 -15.45 -0.31
N GLN A 33 -11.04 -15.24 -0.11
CA GLN A 33 -10.47 -14.57 1.06
C GLN A 33 -10.19 -13.08 0.80
N ILE A 34 -10.38 -12.61 -0.44
CA ILE A 34 -10.15 -11.21 -0.83
C ILE A 34 -11.46 -10.44 -0.65
N PRO A 35 -11.48 -9.37 0.18
CA PRO A 35 -12.65 -8.52 0.31
C PRO A 35 -12.99 -7.81 -1.02
N ASN A 36 -14.28 -7.58 -1.25
CA ASN A 36 -14.73 -6.80 -2.40
C ASN A 36 -14.11 -5.40 -2.39
N GLY A 37 -13.67 -4.94 -3.57
CA GLY A 37 -13.05 -3.62 -3.74
C GLY A 37 -11.62 -3.50 -3.23
N ALA A 38 -10.97 -4.61 -2.83
CA ALA A 38 -9.60 -4.58 -2.36
C ALA A 38 -8.60 -4.16 -3.45
N HIS A 39 -7.62 -3.35 -3.05
CA HIS A 39 -6.38 -3.19 -3.82
C HIS A 39 -5.47 -4.39 -3.58
N ILE A 40 -5.11 -5.07 -4.67
CA ILE A 40 -4.33 -6.31 -4.63
C ILE A 40 -2.87 -6.01 -4.98
N PHE A 41 -1.98 -6.42 -4.10
CA PHE A 41 -0.53 -6.36 -4.24
C PHE A 41 0.04 -7.77 -4.32
N HIS A 42 1.23 -7.92 -4.89
CA HIS A 42 1.93 -9.21 -4.95
C HIS A 42 3.22 -9.18 -4.15
N GLY A 43 3.53 -10.27 -3.48
CA GLY A 43 4.82 -10.47 -2.85
C GLY A 43 5.31 -11.89 -3.08
N SER A 44 6.63 -12.05 -3.05
CA SER A 44 7.27 -13.35 -3.17
C SER A 44 8.53 -13.39 -2.33
N TYR A 45 8.70 -14.48 -1.59
CA TYR A 45 9.93 -14.78 -0.87
C TYR A 45 11.16 -14.81 -1.79
N ALA A 46 10.99 -15.25 -3.04
CA ALA A 46 12.06 -15.32 -4.03
C ALA A 46 12.33 -13.98 -4.75
N ASP A 47 11.44 -13.00 -4.62
CA ASP A 47 11.55 -11.68 -5.26
C ASP A 47 11.32 -10.56 -4.24
N LEU A 48 12.40 -10.25 -3.50
CA LEU A 48 12.39 -9.22 -2.47
C LEU A 48 12.15 -7.81 -3.05
N GLU A 49 12.68 -7.53 -4.25
CA GLU A 49 12.50 -6.23 -4.91
C GLU A 49 11.02 -5.97 -5.22
N LEU A 50 10.34 -6.96 -5.81
CA LEU A 50 8.89 -6.90 -6.05
C LEU A 50 8.12 -6.67 -4.75
N THR A 51 8.43 -7.47 -3.72
CA THR A 51 7.74 -7.41 -2.42
C THR A 51 7.90 -6.03 -1.78
N GLN A 52 9.12 -5.51 -1.71
CA GLN A 52 9.40 -4.20 -1.12
C GLN A 52 8.74 -3.05 -1.89
N ALA A 53 8.77 -3.10 -3.24
CA ALA A 53 8.14 -2.09 -4.06
C ALA A 53 6.61 -2.02 -3.82
N ASN A 54 5.96 -3.18 -3.72
CA ASN A 54 4.53 -3.27 -3.48
C ASN A 54 4.14 -2.90 -2.05
N VAL A 55 4.95 -3.24 -1.04
CA VAL A 55 4.75 -2.74 0.34
C VAL A 55 4.84 -1.21 0.38
N LYS A 56 5.82 -0.63 -0.31
CA LYS A 56 5.98 0.83 -0.38
C LYS A 56 4.79 1.51 -1.06
N MET A 57 4.28 0.91 -2.14
CA MET A 57 3.09 1.41 -2.83
C MET A 57 1.83 1.32 -1.94
N ALA A 58 1.64 0.19 -1.25
CA ALA A 58 0.53 0.04 -0.31
C ALA A 58 0.59 1.07 0.84
N ALA A 59 1.79 1.35 1.37
CA ALA A 59 1.97 2.37 2.40
C ALA A 59 1.63 3.79 1.89
N ALA A 60 2.03 4.12 0.65
CA ALA A 60 1.66 5.39 0.03
C ALA A 60 0.14 5.52 -0.13
N MET A 61 -0.53 4.48 -0.64
CA MET A 61 -1.99 4.46 -0.77
C MET A 61 -2.70 4.57 0.59
N LEU A 62 -2.15 3.96 1.64
CA LEU A 62 -2.69 4.09 3.00
C LEU A 62 -2.69 5.55 3.47
N ILE A 63 -1.60 6.27 3.23
CA ILE A 63 -1.48 7.70 3.55
C ILE A 63 -2.46 8.51 2.71
N GLU A 64 -2.57 8.24 1.41
CA GLU A 64 -3.49 8.97 0.52
C GLU A 64 -4.96 8.75 0.92
N MET A 65 -5.34 7.53 1.33
CA MET A 65 -6.67 7.26 1.90
C MET A 65 -6.88 7.99 3.23
N ALA A 66 -5.89 7.99 4.12
CA ALA A 66 -5.98 8.71 5.40
C ALA A 66 -6.10 10.23 5.23
N LEU A 67 -5.55 10.78 4.13
CA LEU A 67 -5.70 12.19 3.74
C LEU A 67 -7.03 12.48 3.01
N GLY A 68 -7.86 11.47 2.74
CA GLY A 68 -9.12 11.61 2.00
C GLY A 68 -8.95 11.85 0.51
N ILE A 69 -7.76 11.58 -0.05
CA ILE A 69 -7.49 11.70 -1.50
C ILE A 69 -8.15 10.54 -2.26
N TYR A 70 -8.15 9.35 -1.67
CA TYR A 70 -8.83 8.17 -2.17
C TYR A 70 -9.88 7.67 -1.18
N GLU A 71 -10.93 7.02 -1.71
CA GLU A 71 -11.90 6.31 -0.90
C GLU A 71 -11.22 5.16 -0.12
N GLU A 72 -11.71 4.92 1.10
CA GLU A 72 -11.18 3.85 1.93
C GLU A 72 -11.46 2.48 1.30
N ALA A 73 -10.40 1.71 1.07
CA ALA A 73 -10.47 0.37 0.51
C ALA A 73 -9.53 -0.60 1.24
N PRO A 74 -9.85 -1.91 1.27
CA PRO A 74 -8.95 -2.93 1.81
C PRO A 74 -7.65 -3.00 0.99
N LEU A 75 -6.50 -3.11 1.67
CA LEU A 75 -5.21 -3.34 1.03
C LEU A 75 -4.75 -4.76 1.30
N ILE A 76 -4.66 -5.59 0.26
CA ILE A 76 -4.37 -7.02 0.38
C ILE A 76 -3.12 -7.38 -0.39
N MET A 77 -2.22 -8.15 0.20
CA MET A 77 -1.09 -8.76 -0.50
C MET A 77 -1.29 -10.27 -0.67
N LEU A 78 -1.14 -10.74 -1.91
CA LEU A 78 -0.97 -12.15 -2.24
C LEU A 78 0.53 -12.48 -2.13
N TYR A 79 0.91 -13.16 -1.05
CA TYR A 79 2.30 -13.44 -0.73
C TYR A 79 2.66 -14.91 -0.97
N GLU A 80 3.61 -15.14 -1.88
CA GLU A 80 4.22 -16.45 -2.11
C GLU A 80 5.35 -16.69 -1.10
N TYR A 81 5.09 -17.47 -0.04
CA TYR A 81 6.10 -17.77 0.99
C TYR A 81 6.95 -19.00 0.65
N LYS A 82 6.48 -19.87 -0.26
CA LYS A 82 7.20 -20.97 -0.91
C LYS A 82 6.63 -21.17 -2.32
N SER A 83 7.38 -21.82 -3.21
CA SER A 83 6.94 -22.08 -4.58
C SER A 83 5.54 -22.70 -4.62
N GLY A 84 4.59 -22.01 -5.25
CA GLY A 84 3.20 -22.45 -5.36
C GLY A 84 2.37 -22.40 -4.08
N GLN A 85 2.90 -21.86 -2.98
CA GLN A 85 2.18 -21.67 -1.72
C GLN A 85 1.99 -20.18 -1.46
N GLN A 86 0.74 -19.73 -1.53
CA GLN A 86 0.35 -18.34 -1.39
C GLN A 86 -0.51 -18.13 -0.13
N ALA A 87 -0.38 -16.95 0.46
CA ALA A 87 -1.22 -16.49 1.56
C ALA A 87 -1.78 -15.10 1.25
N VAL A 88 -2.98 -14.83 1.77
CA VAL A 88 -3.58 -13.49 1.77
C VAL A 88 -3.13 -12.77 3.03
N ILE A 89 -2.44 -11.65 2.86
CA ILE A 89 -1.96 -10.79 3.95
C ILE A 89 -2.75 -9.49 3.90
N ASP A 90 -3.41 -9.14 5.00
CA ASP A 90 -3.98 -7.81 5.16
C ASP A 90 -2.87 -6.79 5.44
N LEU A 91 -2.71 -5.82 4.55
CA LEU A 91 -1.76 -4.72 4.70
C LEU A 91 -2.38 -3.51 5.39
N GLY A 92 -3.72 -3.45 5.49
CA GLY A 92 -4.50 -2.32 5.97
C GLY A 92 -5.09 -2.51 7.36
N THR A 93 -4.51 -3.38 8.21
CA THR A 93 -4.97 -3.60 9.60
C THR A 93 -5.26 -2.28 10.32
N ASN A 94 -6.34 -2.22 11.10
CA ASN A 94 -6.77 -1.03 11.85
C ASN A 94 -5.62 -0.36 12.62
N ASP A 95 -4.68 -1.14 13.18
CA ASP A 95 -3.51 -0.61 13.89
C ASP A 95 -2.58 0.23 13.01
N LYS A 96 -2.35 -0.21 11.76
CA LYS A 96 -1.51 0.52 10.79
C LYS A 96 -2.22 1.75 10.24
N LYS A 97 -3.54 1.67 10.05
CA LYS A 97 -4.38 2.83 9.71
C LYS A 97 -4.35 3.87 10.83
N HIS A 98 -4.47 3.43 12.09
CA HIS A 98 -4.41 4.30 13.26
C HIS A 98 -3.05 5.00 13.36
N GLN A 99 -1.94 4.26 13.24
CA GLN A 99 -0.60 4.85 13.23
C GLN A 99 -0.38 5.85 12.09
N ALA A 100 -0.93 5.59 10.90
CA ALA A 100 -0.86 6.53 9.79
C ALA A 100 -1.65 7.82 10.09
N LEU A 101 -2.84 7.70 10.69
CA LEU A 101 -3.65 8.84 11.12
C LEU A 101 -2.97 9.65 12.23
N GLU A 102 -2.42 9.01 13.26
CA GLU A 102 -1.68 9.67 14.34
C GLU A 102 -0.49 10.48 13.79
N LEU A 103 0.23 9.93 12.81
CA LEU A 103 1.35 10.62 12.18
C LEU A 103 0.89 11.82 11.35
N ILE A 104 -0.24 11.70 10.64
CA ILE A 104 -0.84 12.81 9.88
C ILE A 104 -1.32 13.92 10.82
N GLU A 105 -2.01 13.58 11.91
CA GLU A 105 -2.48 14.54 12.92
C GLU A 105 -1.29 15.29 13.55
N ALA A 106 -0.22 14.58 13.94
CA ALA A 106 0.99 15.18 14.48
C ALA A 106 1.65 16.16 13.48
N PHE A 107 1.71 15.80 12.20
CA PHE A 107 2.22 16.70 11.15
C PHE A 107 1.32 17.92 10.93
N GLN A 108 0.00 17.76 10.99
CA GLN A 108 -0.95 18.87 10.87
C GLN A 108 -0.83 19.84 12.05
N GLU A 109 -0.73 19.34 13.28
CA GLU A 109 -0.52 20.16 14.48
C GLU A 109 0.80 20.93 14.40
N GLN A 110 1.90 20.26 14.03
CA GLN A 110 3.20 20.91 13.87
C GLN A 110 3.16 21.97 12.77
N SER A 111 2.56 21.66 11.61
CA SER A 111 2.44 22.60 10.51
C SER A 111 1.58 23.82 10.88
N GLN A 112 0.48 23.63 11.60
CA GLN A 112 -0.35 24.71 12.11
C GLN A 112 0.41 25.61 13.09
N GLN A 113 1.22 25.04 13.98
CA GLN A 113 2.08 25.81 14.87
C GLN A 113 3.13 26.62 14.11
N GLU A 114 3.80 26.03 13.12
CA GLU A 114 4.79 26.73 12.29
C GLU A 114 4.17 27.87 11.47
N VAL A 115 2.97 27.67 10.93
CA VAL A 115 2.21 28.71 10.22
C VAL A 115 1.77 29.82 11.16
N ALA A 116 1.27 29.49 12.36
CA ALA A 116 0.87 30.47 13.36
C ALA A 116 2.05 31.34 13.83
N VAL A 117 3.25 30.75 14.00
CA VAL A 117 4.47 31.50 14.30
C VAL A 117 4.81 32.46 13.17
N LYS A 118 4.81 32.02 11.91
CA LYS A 118 5.08 32.89 10.75
C LYS A 118 4.05 34.00 10.59
N ILE A 119 2.77 33.74 10.85
CA ILE A 119 1.71 34.77 10.84
C ILE A 119 1.98 35.79 11.95
N ASN A 120 2.34 35.37 13.16
CA ASN A 120 2.67 36.28 14.25
C ASN A 120 3.92 37.11 13.97
N GLU A 121 4.94 36.53 13.34
CA GLU A 121 6.14 37.25 12.88
C GLU A 121 5.80 38.29 11.80
N LEU A 122 4.93 37.94 10.85
CA LEU A 122 4.43 38.85 9.82
C LEU A 122 3.54 39.96 10.38
N MET A 123 2.80 39.68 11.45
CA MET A 123 1.90 40.64 12.12
C MET A 123 2.62 41.54 13.13
N ALA A 124 3.83 41.19 13.55
CA ALA A 124 4.67 41.98 14.45
C ALA A 124 5.72 42.85 13.73
N ALA A 125 5.82 42.75 12.40
CA ALA A 125 6.63 43.60 11.52
C ALA A 125 5.81 44.77 10.96
#